data_AF-A0A935P311-F1
#
_entry.id   AF-A0A935P311-F1
#
_cell.length_a   1.000
_cell.length_b   1.000
_cell.length_c   1.000
_cell.angle_alpha   90.00
_cell.angle_beta   90.00
_cell.angle_gamma   90.00
#
_symmetry.space_group_name_H-M   'P 1'
#
loop_
_entity.id
_entity.type
_entity.pdbx_description
1 polymer ?
#
loop_
_entity_poly.entity_id
_entity_poly.type
_entity_poly.pdbx_seq_one_letter_code
_entity_poly.pdbx_strand_id
1 'polypeptide(L)'
;MVPRGVASRRHYSQAAICMALALWGLMAMPVEEVRQRVCAWRVRGPASTGWSTLRRWARAARAFAGQTLREAAARTAQVAVGRAPPGERGAPLWAQAFAGGASMP
;
A
#
# COMPACT_ATOMS: atom_id res chain seq x y z
N MET A 1 -4.99 -2.41 -25.80
CA MET A 1 -5.72 -2.76 -24.55
C MET A 1 -4.88 -2.31 -23.37
N VAL A 2 -5.31 -1.30 -22.62
CA VAL A 2 -4.72 -0.96 -21.32
C VAL A 2 -5.56 -1.70 -20.27
N PRO A 3 -4.97 -2.47 -19.33
CA PRO A 3 -5.74 -3.14 -18.29
C PRO A 3 -6.60 -2.14 -17.52
N ARG A 4 -7.92 -2.39 -17.48
CA ARG A 4 -8.89 -1.61 -16.70
C ARG A 4 -8.45 -1.64 -15.23
N GLY A 5 -7.82 -0.57 -14.77
CA GLY A 5 -7.20 -0.47 -13.44
C GLY A 5 -5.95 0.42 -13.41
N VAL A 6 -5.36 0.72 -14.57
CA VAL A 6 -4.26 1.68 -14.67
C VAL A 6 -4.85 3.08 -14.86
N ALA A 7 -5.06 3.80 -13.75
CA ALA A 7 -5.39 5.22 -13.81
C ALA A 7 -4.25 5.95 -14.54
N SER A 8 -4.56 6.62 -15.67
CA SER A 8 -3.60 7.10 -16.68
C SER A 8 -2.56 8.14 -16.21
N ARG A 9 -2.54 8.49 -14.91
CA ARG A 9 -1.57 9.42 -14.30
C ARG A 9 -1.07 8.99 -12.91
N ARG A 10 -1.41 7.77 -12.44
CA ARG A 10 -0.89 7.22 -11.19
C ARG A 10 -0.10 5.95 -11.52
N HIS A 11 1.23 6.03 -11.38
CA HIS A 11 2.12 4.88 -11.54
C HIS A 11 1.81 3.68 -10.60
N TYR A 12 0.85 3.84 -9.67
CA TYR A 12 0.42 2.82 -8.72
C TYR A 12 -1.12 2.78 -8.65
N SER A 13 -1.70 1.58 -8.69
CA SER A 13 -3.12 1.36 -8.44
C SER A 13 -3.46 1.51 -6.95
N GLN A 14 -4.74 1.72 -6.63
CA GLN A 14 -5.21 1.79 -5.23
C GLN A 14 -4.87 0.50 -4.46
N ALA A 15 -5.02 -0.66 -5.11
CA ALA A 15 -4.60 -1.96 -4.58
C ALA A 15 -3.11 -1.99 -4.19
N ALA A 16 -2.23 -1.47 -5.05
CA ALA A 16 -0.79 -1.41 -4.78
C ALA A 16 -0.47 -0.46 -3.61
N ILE A 17 -1.21 0.64 -3.47
CA ILE A 17 -1.07 1.57 -2.34
C ILE A 17 -1.48 0.87 -1.03
N CYS A 18 -2.63 0.19 -1.00
CA CYS A 18 -3.10 -0.55 0.17
C CYS A 18 -2.14 -1.68 0.58
N MET A 19 -1.61 -2.41 -0.40
CA MET A 19 -0.55 -3.40 -0.17
C MET A 19 0.69 -2.76 0.46
N ALA A 20 1.16 -1.62 -0.06
CA ALA A 20 2.32 -0.92 0.47
C ALA A 20 2.11 -0.46 1.93
N LEU A 21 0.92 0.06 2.23
CA LEU A 21 0.55 0.47 3.59
C LEU A 21 0.45 -0.72 4.54
N ALA A 22 -0.02 -1.89 4.08
CA ALA A 22 -0.06 -3.11 4.87
C ALA A 22 1.35 -3.63 5.19
N LEU A 23 2.24 -3.67 4.20
CA LEU A 23 3.63 -4.08 4.40
C LEU A 23 4.35 -3.18 5.41
N TRP A 24 4.15 -1.86 5.32
CA TRP A 24 4.81 -0.91 6.21
C TRP A 24 4.16 -0.81 7.62
N GLY A 25 2.83 -0.71 7.65
CA GLY A 25 2.06 -0.45 8.87
C GLY A 25 1.75 -1.70 9.69
N LEU A 26 1.38 -2.81 9.04
CA LEU A 26 0.99 -4.05 9.72
C LEU A 26 2.15 -5.05 9.82
N MET A 27 2.90 -5.24 8.74
CA MET A 27 4.02 -6.20 8.71
C MET A 27 5.35 -5.60 9.19
N ALA A 28 5.30 -4.33 9.63
CA ALA A 28 6.43 -3.57 10.16
C ALA A 28 7.70 -3.50 9.28
N MET A 29 7.56 -3.73 7.97
CA MET A 29 8.67 -3.83 7.03
C MET A 29 9.38 -2.49 6.83
N PRO A 30 10.72 -2.47 6.65
CA PRO A 30 11.45 -1.24 6.34
C PRO A 30 11.06 -0.67 4.97
N VAL A 31 11.14 0.65 4.83
CA VAL A 31 10.64 1.38 3.65
C VAL A 31 11.32 0.92 2.36
N GLU A 32 12.60 0.57 2.45
CA GLU A 32 13.44 0.09 1.36
C GLU A 32 12.91 -1.24 0.82
N GLU A 33 12.55 -2.18 1.70
CA GLU A 33 11.96 -3.46 1.32
C GLU A 33 10.56 -3.31 0.75
N VAL A 34 9.74 -2.42 1.32
CA VAL A 34 8.39 -2.14 0.76
C VAL A 34 8.52 -1.59 -0.65
N ARG A 35 9.46 -0.66 -0.88
CA ARG A 35 9.71 -0.11 -2.21
C ARG A 35 10.17 -1.18 -3.19
N GLN A 36 11.05 -2.09 -2.79
CA GLN A 36 11.50 -3.19 -3.67
C GLN A 36 10.35 -4.14 -4.05
N ARG A 37 9.39 -4.37 -3.15
CA ARG A 37 8.23 -5.23 -3.42
C ARG A 37 7.14 -4.56 -4.25
N VAL A 38 6.97 -3.24 -4.14
CA VAL A 38 5.85 -2.51 -4.77
C VAL A 38 6.27 -1.79 -6.06
N CYS A 39 7.52 -1.31 -6.14
CA CYS A 39 8.05 -0.60 -7.30
C CYS A 39 8.78 -1.57 -8.24
N ALA A 40 8.28 -1.75 -9.46
CA ALA A 40 8.97 -2.54 -10.50
C ALA A 40 10.32 -1.93 -10.92
N TRP A 41 10.51 -0.63 -10.70
CA TRP A 41 11.72 0.10 -11.09
C TRP A 41 12.75 0.02 -9.96
N ARG A 42 13.83 -0.74 -10.19
CA ARG A 42 15.00 -0.78 -9.30
C ARG A 42 15.72 0.56 -9.34
N VAL A 43 15.41 1.46 -8.41
CA VAL A 43 16.20 2.68 -8.21
C VAL A 43 17.45 2.30 -7.40
N ARG A 44 18.62 2.36 -8.05
CA ARG A 44 19.95 2.20 -7.42
C ARG A 44 20.53 3.58 -7.10
N GLY A 45 21.14 3.76 -5.93
CA GLY A 45 21.79 5.00 -5.50
C GLY A 45 21.07 5.72 -4.35
N PRO A 46 21.65 6.79 -3.76
CA PRO A 46 21.16 7.44 -2.52
C PRO A 46 19.74 8.00 -2.58
N ALA A 47 19.13 8.15 -3.76
CA ALA A 47 17.68 8.38 -3.90
C ALA A 47 16.82 7.13 -3.52
N SER A 48 17.46 6.02 -3.15
CA SER A 48 16.84 4.82 -2.60
C SER A 48 16.48 4.97 -1.13
N THR A 49 17.18 5.82 -0.37
CA THR A 49 16.91 6.05 1.05
C THR A 49 15.71 6.99 1.20
N GLY A 50 14.63 6.44 1.76
CA GLY A 50 13.37 7.15 1.91
C GLY A 50 12.49 7.12 0.65
N TRP A 51 11.27 6.63 0.81
CA TRP A 51 10.24 6.66 -0.22
C TRP A 51 9.21 7.74 0.13
N SER A 52 9.43 8.97 -0.37
CA SER A 52 8.54 10.12 -0.10
C SER A 52 7.09 9.86 -0.52
N THR A 53 6.89 9.03 -1.55
CA THR A 53 5.57 8.59 -2.01
C THR A 53 4.80 7.81 -0.95
N LEU A 54 5.45 6.89 -0.24
CA LEU A 54 4.82 6.13 0.85
C LEU A 54 4.38 7.05 2.00
N ARG A 55 5.24 8.01 2.37
CA ARG A 55 4.89 9.02 3.38
C ARG A 55 3.73 9.91 2.93
N ARG A 56 3.65 10.24 1.64
CA ARG A 56 2.53 11.00 1.06
C ARG A 56 1.22 10.22 1.16
N TRP A 57 1.23 8.93 0.84
CA TRP A 57 0.06 8.07 0.98
C TRP A 57 -0.37 7.92 2.44
N ALA A 58 0.58 7.70 3.35
CA ALA A 58 0.32 7.64 4.78
C ALA A 58 -0.24 8.96 5.34
N ARG A 59 0.21 10.12 4.83
CA ARG A 59 -0.36 11.43 5.19
C ARG A 59 -1.79 11.58 4.70
N ALA A 60 -2.09 11.16 3.47
CA ALA A 60 -3.45 11.17 2.95
C ALA A 60 -4.37 10.25 3.78
N ALA A 61 -3.87 9.09 4.19
CA ALA A 61 -4.55 8.17 5.11
C ALA A 61 -4.77 8.77 6.51
N ARG A 62 -3.81 9.57 7.01
CA ARG A 62 -3.88 10.19 8.34
C ARG A 62 -5.08 11.11 8.50
N ALA A 63 -5.54 11.74 7.43
CA ALA A 63 -6.77 12.54 7.45
C ALA A 63 -8.00 11.75 7.94
N PHE A 64 -7.93 10.42 7.90
CA PHE A 64 -9.00 9.51 8.32
C PHE A 64 -8.64 8.66 9.55
N ALA A 65 -7.37 8.62 10.00
CA ALA A 65 -6.92 7.65 10.99
C ALA A 65 -5.50 7.89 11.57
N GLY A 66 -5.35 7.89 12.91
CA GLY A 66 -4.06 7.60 13.59
C GLY A 66 -3.22 8.81 14.02
N GLN A 67 -2.44 8.66 15.10
CA GLN A 67 -1.58 9.71 15.66
C GLN A 67 -0.19 9.73 15.04
N THR A 68 0.25 8.62 14.44
CA THR A 68 1.49 8.53 13.65
C THR A 68 1.19 8.15 12.19
N LEU A 69 2.13 8.41 11.28
CA LEU A 69 1.98 7.99 9.87
C LEU A 69 1.88 6.47 9.74
N ARG A 70 2.56 5.74 10.61
CA ARG A 70 2.58 4.27 10.59
C ARG A 70 1.27 3.68 11.07
N GLU A 71 0.67 4.25 12.11
CA GLU A 71 -0.69 3.90 12.54
C GLU A 71 -1.74 4.24 11.48
N ALA A 72 -1.61 5.40 10.83
CA ALA A 72 -2.50 5.78 9.73
C ALA A 72 -2.45 4.73 8.60
N ALA A 73 -1.25 4.33 8.20
CA ALA A 73 -1.05 3.26 7.23
C ALA A 73 -1.65 1.93 7.70
N ALA A 74 -1.43 1.55 8.95
CA ALA A 74 -1.96 0.31 9.53
C ALA A 74 -3.50 0.30 9.52
N ARG A 75 -4.15 1.38 9.94
CA ARG A 75 -5.62 1.46 9.98
C ARG A 75 -6.23 1.44 8.58
N THR A 76 -5.65 2.17 7.62
CA THR A 76 -6.10 2.10 6.23
C THR A 76 -5.91 0.70 5.64
N ALA A 77 -4.78 0.04 5.95
CA ALA A 77 -4.54 -1.33 5.54
C ALA A 77 -5.56 -2.31 6.16
N GLN A 78 -5.94 -2.15 7.43
CA GLN A 78 -6.97 -2.97 8.08
C GLN A 78 -8.33 -2.82 7.41
N VAL A 79 -8.71 -1.59 7.04
CA VAL A 79 -9.95 -1.36 6.26
C VAL A 79 -9.88 -2.09 4.92
N ALA A 80 -8.74 -2.04 4.23
CA ALA A 80 -8.54 -2.77 2.99
C ALA A 80 -8.66 -4.29 3.20
N VAL A 81 -8.00 -4.84 4.22
CA VAL A 81 -8.09 -6.26 4.59
C VAL A 81 -9.53 -6.68 4.88
N GLY A 82 -10.29 -5.86 5.60
CA GLY A 82 -11.71 -6.14 5.90
C GLY A 82 -12.61 -6.18 4.66
N ARG A 83 -12.19 -5.57 3.55
CA ARG A 83 -12.88 -5.62 2.25
C ARG A 83 -12.39 -6.73 1.33
N ALA A 84 -11.39 -7.51 1.74
CA ALA A 84 -10.89 -8.62 0.93
C ALA A 84 -12.01 -9.66 0.68
N PRO A 85 -12.08 -10.25 -0.53
CA PRO A 85 -13.01 -11.34 -0.82
C PRO A 85 -12.86 -12.50 0.17
N PRO A 86 -13.93 -13.25 0.50
CA PRO A 86 -13.85 -14.37 1.45
C PRO A 86 -12.79 -15.42 1.09
N GLY A 87 -12.55 -15.65 -0.21
CA GLY A 87 -11.53 -16.58 -0.70
C GLY A 87 -10.07 -16.17 -0.39
N GLU A 88 -9.83 -14.91 -0.02
CA GLU A 88 -8.50 -14.38 0.31
C GLU A 88 -8.21 -14.39 1.82
N ARG A 89 -9.16 -14.74 2.69
CA ARG A 89 -9.01 -14.61 4.17
C ARG A 89 -7.88 -15.44 4.77
N GLY A 90 -7.41 -16.49 4.09
CA GLY A 90 -6.24 -17.29 4.49
C GLY A 90 -4.90 -16.79 3.96
N ALA A 91 -4.91 -15.80 3.05
CA ALA A 91 -3.70 -15.24 2.47
C ALA A 91 -2.99 -14.30 3.47
N PRO A 92 -1.70 -13.97 3.26
CA PRO A 92 -1.02 -12.96 4.06
C PRO A 92 -1.75 -11.60 4.03
N LEU A 93 -1.68 -10.82 5.12
CA LEU A 93 -2.40 -9.55 5.26
C LEU A 93 -2.14 -8.55 4.12
N TRP A 94 -0.93 -8.54 3.53
CA TRP A 94 -0.62 -7.67 2.40
C TRP A 94 -1.39 -8.07 1.11
N ALA A 95 -1.66 -9.37 0.91
CA ALA A 95 -2.41 -9.88 -0.22
C ALA A 95 -3.90 -9.56 -0.07
N GLN A 96 -4.43 -9.77 1.14
CA GLN A 96 -5.78 -9.35 1.51
C GLN A 96 -5.96 -7.83 1.32
N ALA A 97 -4.99 -7.02 1.75
CA ALA A 97 -5.02 -5.57 1.56
C ALA A 97 -4.96 -5.16 0.08
N PHE A 98 -4.22 -5.90 -0.75
CA PHE A 98 -4.20 -5.68 -2.19
C PHE A 98 -5.58 -5.96 -2.81
N ALA A 99 -6.14 -7.15 -2.52
CA ALA A 99 -7.43 -7.59 -3.06
C ALA A 99 -8.58 -6.67 -2.61
N GLY A 100 -8.64 -6.33 -1.32
CA GLY A 100 -9.64 -5.39 -0.82
C GLY A 100 -9.40 -3.95 -1.29
N GLY A 101 -8.15 -3.54 -1.49
CA GLY A 101 -7.82 -2.23 -2.07
C GLY A 101 -8.24 -2.06 -3.52
N ALA A 102 -8.37 -3.15 -4.29
CA ALA A 102 -8.93 -3.13 -5.64
C ALA A 102 -10.45 -2.85 -5.67
N SER A 103 -11.13 -3.08 -4.54
CA SER A 103 -12.57 -2.86 -4.36
C SER A 103 -12.92 -1.50 -3.74
N MET A 104 -11.91 -0.70 -3.37
CA MET A 104 -12.13 0.62 -2.81
C MET A 104 -12.32 1.68 -3.90
N PRO A 105 -13.23 2.66 -3.68
CA PRO A 105 -13.50 3.73 -4.65
C PRO A 105 -12.30 4.67 -4.86
#